data_AF-A0A212CCN2-F1
#
_entry.id   AF-A0A212CCN2-F1
#
_cell.length_a   1.000
_cell.length_b   1.000
_cell.length_c   1.000
_cell.angle_alpha   90.00
_cell.angle_beta   90.00
_cell.angle_gamma   90.00
#
_symmetry.space_group_name_H-M   'P 1'
#
loop_
_entity.id
_entity.type
_entity.pdbx_description
1 polymer ?
#
loop_
_entity_poly.entity_id
_entity_poly.type
_entity_poly.pdbx_seq_one_letter_code
_entity_poly.pdbx_strand_id
1 'polypeptide(L)'
;MRAGKLWLLGRLLHVVCPPQLSPVYAGRTCGLCGNYNGNQRDDFLTPAGLVEPLVEHFGNSWKLRADCEDLQEQPSDPCSLNPRLSTEAVFAVGSAEAGEVGDFGLGVRVRAPVRGPGHAPPFPTAKFADQACAILTSPKFEACHSAVGPLPYLRNCRYDVCACSDGRDCLCDAVASYAAACARRGVHVGWREPSFCALSCPHGQVYQQCGTPCNLTCRSLSHPDEECAEVCLEGCFCPPGLFLDETGSCVPRAQCPCYYDGEIFQPEDVFSDHHTMW
;
A
#
# COMPACT_ATOMS: atom_id res chain seq x y z
N MET A 1 6.91 14.46 5.44
CA MET A 1 5.92 13.96 4.47
C MET A 1 5.38 12.64 4.99
N ARG A 2 4.12 12.59 5.43
CA ARG A 2 3.45 11.32 5.71
C ARG A 2 2.53 11.02 4.53
N ALA A 3 2.48 9.76 4.14
CA ALA A 3 1.38 9.26 3.34
C ALA A 3 0.08 9.53 4.10
N GLY A 4 -0.79 10.37 3.55
CA GLY A 4 -2.16 10.51 4.00
C GLY A 4 -2.97 9.32 3.51
N LYS A 5 -3.89 8.82 4.33
CA LYS A 5 -4.84 7.78 3.93
C LYS A 5 -6.16 8.47 3.63
N LEU A 6 -6.63 8.41 2.39
CA LEU A 6 -7.93 8.94 2.00
C LEU A 6 -8.86 7.75 1.76
N TRP A 7 -10.03 7.74 2.37
CA TRP A 7 -11.00 6.66 2.18
C TRP A 7 -12.01 7.05 1.11
N LEU A 8 -11.94 6.46 -0.09
CA LEU A 8 -12.97 6.64 -1.12
C LEU A 8 -13.76 5.33 -1.27
N LEU A 9 -15.08 5.40 -1.04
CA LEU A 9 -16.04 4.33 -1.35
C LEU A 9 -15.67 2.94 -0.77
N GLY A 10 -15.26 2.88 0.50
CA GLY A 10 -14.91 1.62 1.15
C GLY A 10 -13.57 1.01 0.69
N ARG A 11 -12.74 1.77 -0.03
CA ARG A 11 -11.34 1.43 -0.32
C ARG A 11 -10.42 2.44 0.35
N LEU A 12 -9.40 1.92 1.01
CA LEU A 12 -8.27 2.69 1.50
C LEU A 12 -7.44 3.14 0.29
N LEU A 13 -7.53 4.41 -0.12
CA LEU A 13 -6.58 4.97 -1.06
C LEU A 13 -5.32 5.35 -0.29
N HIS A 14 -4.26 4.63 -0.58
CA HIS A 14 -2.92 5.00 -0.18
C HIS A 14 -2.51 6.19 -1.04
N VAL A 15 -2.57 7.41 -0.49
CA VAL A 15 -1.90 8.54 -1.12
C VAL A 15 -0.40 8.31 -0.90
N VAL A 16 0.23 7.69 -1.90
CA VAL A 16 1.67 7.47 -1.89
C VAL A 16 2.35 8.79 -2.25
N CYS A 17 2.58 9.60 -1.22
CA CYS A 17 3.50 10.73 -1.34
C CYS A 17 4.90 10.18 -1.59
N PRO A 18 5.66 10.70 -2.57
CA PRO A 18 6.98 10.16 -2.85
C PRO A 18 7.83 10.25 -1.57
N PRO A 19 8.48 9.16 -1.16
CA PRO A 19 9.07 9.06 0.17
C PRO A 19 10.23 10.03 0.38
N GLN A 20 10.82 10.55 -0.70
CA GLN A 20 11.92 11.50 -0.71
C GLN A 20 11.81 12.45 -1.92
N LEU A 21 11.18 13.62 -1.75
CA LEU A 21 11.38 14.72 -2.70
C LEU A 21 12.71 15.42 -2.40
N SER A 22 13.35 15.95 -3.45
CA SER A 22 14.48 16.85 -3.28
C SER A 22 14.06 18.09 -2.48
N PRO A 23 14.90 18.60 -1.54
CA PRO A 23 14.62 19.82 -0.80
C PRO A 23 14.32 21.06 -1.67
N VAL A 24 14.72 21.04 -2.94
CA VAL A 24 14.41 22.09 -3.93
C VAL A 24 12.90 22.31 -4.11
N TYR A 25 12.08 21.29 -3.83
CA TYR A 25 10.62 21.36 -3.92
C TYR A 25 9.93 21.82 -2.63
N ALA A 26 10.68 22.12 -1.57
CA ALA A 26 10.09 22.60 -0.32
C ALA A 26 9.29 23.89 -0.53
N GLY A 27 8.03 23.92 -0.08
CA GLY A 27 7.11 25.05 -0.28
C GLY A 27 6.59 25.20 -1.70
N ARG A 28 6.91 24.27 -2.62
CA ARG A 28 6.47 24.29 -4.03
C ARG A 28 5.47 23.21 -4.36
N THR A 29 5.28 22.23 -3.47
CA THR A 29 4.27 21.19 -3.67
C THR A 29 2.90 21.68 -3.25
N CYS A 30 1.87 21.03 -3.77
CA CYS A 30 0.50 21.17 -3.32
C CYS A 30 -0.24 19.85 -3.57
N GLY A 31 -1.41 19.69 -2.98
CA GLY A 31 -2.17 18.45 -3.04
C GLY A 31 -2.28 17.75 -1.69
N LEU A 32 -2.74 16.50 -1.74
CA LEU A 32 -2.96 15.65 -0.56
C LEU A 32 -1.68 15.34 0.25
N CYS A 33 -0.51 15.64 -0.31
CA CYS A 33 0.81 15.46 0.34
C CYS A 33 1.33 16.72 1.03
N GLY A 34 0.53 17.79 1.07
CA GLY A 34 0.91 19.07 1.66
C GLY A 34 1.88 19.88 0.79
N ASN A 35 2.45 20.92 1.40
CA ASN A 35 3.33 21.88 0.73
C ASN A 35 4.83 21.61 0.93
N TYR A 36 5.18 20.54 1.65
CA TYR A 36 6.55 20.09 1.88
C TYR A 36 7.48 21.15 2.51
N ASN A 37 6.96 22.09 3.31
CA ASN A 37 7.76 23.13 3.96
C ASN A 37 8.33 22.71 5.35
N GLY A 38 8.00 21.51 5.82
CA GLY A 38 8.44 20.99 7.13
C GLY A 38 7.52 21.36 8.30
N ASN A 39 6.50 22.19 8.08
CA ASN A 39 5.46 22.50 9.05
C ASN A 39 4.26 21.58 8.83
N GLN A 40 3.88 20.82 9.85
CA GLN A 40 2.73 19.90 9.77
C GLN A 40 1.39 20.60 10.01
N ARG A 41 1.40 21.83 10.54
CA ARG A 41 0.16 22.54 10.92
C ARG A 41 -0.60 23.08 9.72
N ASP A 42 0.06 23.21 8.57
CA ASP A 42 -0.48 23.70 7.31
C ASP A 42 -0.42 22.63 6.20
N ASP A 43 -0.17 21.36 6.53
CA ASP A 43 -0.24 20.27 5.54
C ASP A 43 -1.66 20.11 4.98
N PHE A 44 -2.70 20.56 5.71
CA PHE A 44 -4.10 20.60 5.27
C PHE A 44 -4.48 21.92 4.58
N LEU A 45 -3.55 22.48 3.79
CA LEU A 45 -3.81 23.66 2.96
C LEU A 45 -4.61 23.30 1.70
N THR A 46 -5.75 23.93 1.52
CA THR A 46 -6.60 23.76 0.34
C THR A 46 -6.08 24.58 -0.85
N PRO A 47 -6.56 24.32 -2.09
CA PRO A 47 -6.25 25.17 -3.25
C PRO A 47 -6.65 26.64 -3.06
N ALA A 48 -7.61 26.92 -2.17
CA ALA A 48 -8.06 28.27 -1.84
C ALA A 48 -7.14 28.99 -0.84
N GLY A 49 -6.07 28.33 -0.35
CA GLY A 49 -5.15 28.90 0.63
C GLY A 49 -5.67 28.88 2.07
N LEU A 50 -6.72 28.10 2.34
CA LEU A 50 -7.28 27.93 3.67
C LEU A 50 -6.77 26.64 4.31
N VAL A 51 -6.55 26.63 5.63
CA VAL A 51 -6.19 25.41 6.37
C VAL A 51 -7.46 24.79 6.94
N GLU A 52 -7.75 23.56 6.54
CA GLU A 52 -8.90 22.81 7.06
C GLU A 52 -8.54 22.07 8.37
N PRO A 53 -9.45 22.03 9.36
CA PRO A 53 -9.23 21.27 10.59
C PRO A 53 -9.48 19.77 10.42
N LEU A 54 -10.21 19.39 9.37
CA LEU A 54 -10.72 18.04 9.13
C LEU A 54 -10.15 17.47 7.84
N VAL A 55 -9.78 16.20 7.87
CA VAL A 55 -9.09 15.53 6.76
C VAL A 55 -10.04 15.29 5.57
N GLU A 56 -11.33 15.13 5.82
CA GLU A 56 -12.37 14.92 4.82
C GLU A 56 -12.59 16.20 3.99
N HIS A 57 -12.74 17.35 4.66
CA HIS A 57 -12.85 18.64 3.99
C HIS A 57 -11.59 18.98 3.18
N PHE A 58 -10.42 18.75 3.77
CA PHE A 58 -9.16 18.88 3.05
C PHE A 58 -9.11 17.96 1.81
N GLY A 59 -9.43 16.68 1.95
CA GLY A 59 -9.42 15.71 0.86
C GLY A 59 -10.40 16.07 -0.28
N ASN A 60 -11.63 16.47 0.08
CA ASN A 60 -12.66 16.89 -0.87
C ASN A 60 -12.25 18.16 -1.65
N SER A 61 -11.44 19.04 -1.05
CA SER A 61 -10.94 20.24 -1.74
C SER A 61 -9.98 19.94 -2.90
N TRP A 62 -9.37 18.75 -2.92
CA TRP A 62 -8.40 18.31 -3.93
C TRP A 62 -8.98 17.35 -4.98
N LYS A 63 -10.31 17.24 -5.07
CA LYS A 63 -10.97 16.41 -6.09
C LYS A 63 -10.66 16.93 -7.50
N LEU A 64 -10.32 16.02 -8.41
CA LEU A 64 -10.08 16.34 -9.82
C LEU A 64 -11.36 16.59 -10.61
N ARG A 65 -12.47 15.97 -10.18
CA ARG A 65 -13.76 16.11 -10.85
C ARG A 65 -14.82 16.58 -9.87
N ALA A 66 -15.63 17.54 -10.32
CA ALA A 66 -16.70 18.12 -9.53
C ALA A 66 -17.91 17.19 -9.35
N ASP A 67 -18.08 16.19 -10.22
CA ASP A 67 -19.15 15.19 -10.16
C ASP A 67 -18.86 14.04 -9.18
N CYS A 68 -17.65 13.97 -8.64
CA CYS A 68 -17.35 13.03 -7.55
C CYS A 68 -18.01 13.51 -6.26
N GLU A 69 -18.80 12.65 -5.64
CA GLU A 69 -19.44 12.91 -4.35
C GLU A 69 -18.39 13.22 -3.27
N ASP A 70 -18.75 14.12 -2.34
CA ASP A 70 -17.91 14.41 -1.19
C ASP A 70 -17.89 13.26 -0.20
N LEU A 71 -16.71 13.03 0.37
CA LEU A 71 -16.58 12.19 1.54
C LEU A 71 -17.17 12.91 2.75
N GLN A 72 -18.09 12.23 3.43
CA GLN A 72 -18.60 12.65 4.72
C GLN A 72 -17.69 12.14 5.84
N GLU A 73 -17.62 12.90 6.93
CA GLU A 73 -16.93 12.49 8.15
C GLU A 73 -17.35 11.07 8.54
N GLN A 74 -16.35 10.21 8.78
CA GLN A 74 -16.60 8.86 9.29
C GLN A 74 -16.71 8.95 10.82
N PRO A 75 -17.89 8.79 11.42
CA PRO A 75 -18.14 9.22 12.80
C PRO A 75 -17.58 8.25 13.85
N SER A 76 -16.94 7.15 13.48
CA SER A 76 -16.53 6.10 14.44
C SER A 76 -15.27 5.34 14.03
N ASP A 77 -14.39 5.09 15.01
CA ASP A 77 -13.27 4.13 14.89
C ASP A 77 -13.83 2.78 14.38
N PRO A 78 -13.35 2.25 13.23
CA PRO A 78 -13.79 0.97 12.68
C PRO A 78 -13.73 -0.17 13.68
N CYS A 79 -12.75 -0.17 14.59
CA CYS A 79 -12.64 -1.19 15.63
C CYS A 79 -13.74 -1.08 16.70
N SER A 80 -14.37 0.09 16.86
CA SER A 80 -15.49 0.30 17.80
C SER A 80 -16.81 -0.22 17.26
N LEU A 81 -16.91 -0.46 15.94
CA LEU A 81 -18.09 -1.04 15.30
C LEU A 81 -18.18 -2.56 15.51
N ASN A 82 -17.06 -3.21 15.85
CA ASN A 82 -17.01 -4.64 16.18
C ASN A 82 -16.08 -4.95 17.37
N PRO A 83 -16.40 -4.43 18.57
CA PRO A 83 -15.48 -4.46 19.71
C PRO A 83 -15.45 -5.81 20.43
N ARG A 84 -16.51 -6.64 20.33
CA ARG A 84 -16.63 -7.94 21.04
C ARG A 84 -17.56 -8.93 20.31
N LEU A 85 -17.00 -9.97 19.70
CA LEU A 85 -17.71 -11.23 19.42
C LEU A 85 -17.03 -12.40 20.14
N SER A 86 -16.82 -12.20 21.44
CA SER A 86 -16.62 -13.30 22.38
C SER A 86 -17.55 -13.08 23.56
N THR A 87 -18.40 -14.08 23.79
CA THR A 87 -19.40 -14.30 24.86
C THR A 87 -20.76 -13.63 24.68
N GLU A 88 -21.79 -14.47 24.52
CA GLU A 88 -23.25 -14.22 24.62
C GLU A 88 -24.02 -13.83 23.35
N ALA A 89 -24.10 -14.76 22.39
CA ALA A 89 -25.37 -14.97 21.70
C ALA A 89 -26.32 -15.70 22.67
N VAL A 90 -27.00 -14.96 23.55
CA VAL A 90 -28.12 -15.49 24.32
C VAL A 90 -29.21 -15.84 23.31
N PHE A 91 -29.53 -17.13 23.26
CA PHE A 91 -30.73 -17.67 22.64
C PHE A 91 -31.95 -16.86 23.10
N ALA A 92 -32.54 -16.07 22.19
CA ALA A 92 -33.95 -15.73 22.27
C ALA A 92 -34.68 -16.64 21.29
N VAL A 93 -35.02 -17.85 21.75
CA VAL A 93 -36.07 -18.66 21.10
C VAL A 93 -37.40 -18.04 21.52
N GLY A 94 -37.91 -17.11 20.70
CA GLY A 94 -39.29 -16.67 20.76
C GLY A 94 -40.13 -17.55 19.85
N SER A 95 -41.12 -18.22 20.44
CA SER A 95 -42.03 -19.18 19.81
C SER A 95 -42.69 -18.64 18.53
N ALA A 96 -42.76 -19.49 17.51
CA ALA A 96 -43.57 -19.27 16.32
C ALA A 96 -45.06 -19.47 16.64
N GLU A 97 -45.89 -18.49 16.31
CA GLU A 97 -47.32 -18.70 16.06
C GLU A 97 -47.56 -18.63 14.55
N ALA A 98 -48.29 -19.62 14.02
CA ALA A 98 -48.64 -19.72 12.61
C ALA A 98 -49.85 -18.83 12.29
N GLY A 99 -49.74 -18.01 11.24
CA GLY A 99 -50.83 -17.18 10.71
C GLY A 99 -50.80 -17.17 9.18
N GLU A 100 -51.98 -17.30 8.59
CA GLU A 100 -52.29 -17.75 7.23
C GLU A 100 -51.91 -16.83 6.04
N VAL A 101 -51.97 -17.45 4.86
CA VAL A 101 -51.68 -16.95 3.51
C VAL A 101 -52.73 -15.94 3.02
N GLY A 102 -52.27 -14.82 2.43
CA GLY A 102 -53.10 -13.83 1.72
C GLY A 102 -52.36 -13.22 0.53
N ASP A 103 -53.06 -13.18 -0.59
CA ASP A 103 -52.66 -12.95 -1.99
C ASP A 103 -52.43 -11.47 -2.40
N PHE A 104 -51.90 -11.28 -3.61
CA PHE A 104 -51.70 -10.07 -4.44
C PHE A 104 -50.37 -9.30 -4.40
N GLY A 105 -49.67 -9.35 -5.55
CA GLY A 105 -48.79 -8.28 -6.04
C GLY A 105 -47.56 -8.80 -6.77
N LEU A 106 -47.59 -8.81 -8.12
CA LEU A 106 -46.40 -8.93 -8.95
C LEU A 106 -45.42 -7.80 -8.61
N GLY A 107 -44.41 -8.14 -7.83
CA GLY A 107 -43.18 -7.37 -7.68
C GLY A 107 -42.06 -8.39 -7.57
N VAL A 108 -41.05 -8.28 -8.43
CA VAL A 108 -39.80 -9.02 -8.25
C VAL A 108 -39.18 -8.48 -6.96
N ARG A 109 -39.51 -9.11 -5.83
CA ARG A 109 -38.74 -8.95 -4.60
C ARG A 109 -37.43 -9.67 -4.85
N VAL A 110 -36.37 -8.92 -5.10
CA VAL A 110 -35.02 -9.44 -4.91
C VAL A 110 -34.93 -9.77 -3.42
N ARG A 111 -35.12 -11.05 -3.09
CA ARG A 111 -34.84 -11.57 -1.76
C ARG A 111 -33.35 -11.33 -1.57
N ALA A 112 -32.98 -10.34 -0.73
CA ALA A 112 -31.63 -10.28 -0.21
C ALA A 112 -31.29 -11.68 0.33
N PRO A 113 -30.07 -12.21 0.08
CA PRO A 113 -29.75 -13.53 0.56
C PRO A 113 -29.87 -13.52 2.08
N VAL A 114 -30.88 -14.23 2.59
CA VAL A 114 -30.93 -14.64 3.99
C VAL A 114 -29.77 -15.62 4.14
N ARG A 115 -28.58 -15.10 4.46
CA ARG A 115 -27.44 -15.93 4.83
C ARG A 115 -27.77 -16.49 6.21
N GLY A 116 -27.83 -17.81 6.30
CA GLY A 116 -28.22 -18.55 7.50
C GLY A 116 -27.35 -18.24 8.73
N PRO A 117 -27.72 -18.77 9.91
CA PRO A 117 -27.00 -18.53 11.14
C PRO A 117 -25.60 -19.16 11.02
N GLY A 118 -24.55 -18.33 10.98
CA GLY A 118 -23.17 -18.80 10.89
C GLY A 118 -22.19 -17.94 10.07
N HIS A 119 -22.61 -16.81 9.50
CA HIS A 119 -21.66 -15.91 8.85
C HIS A 119 -21.07 -14.93 9.88
N ALA A 120 -19.77 -15.08 10.14
CA ALA A 120 -18.97 -14.12 10.90
C ALA A 120 -19.18 -12.68 10.35
N PRO A 121 -19.04 -11.64 11.19
CA PRO A 121 -19.18 -10.26 10.72
C PRO A 121 -18.20 -9.98 9.57
N PRO A 122 -18.58 -9.13 8.60
CA PRO A 122 -17.77 -8.87 7.39
C PRO A 122 -16.45 -8.14 7.66
N PHE A 123 -16.17 -7.78 8.92
CA PHE A 123 -14.99 -7.02 9.33
C PHE A 123 -14.31 -7.67 10.55
N PRO A 124 -12.96 -7.66 10.61
CA PRO A 124 -12.20 -8.17 11.75
C PRO A 124 -12.57 -7.50 13.07
N THR A 125 -12.52 -8.27 14.16
CA THR A 125 -12.78 -7.73 15.51
C THR A 125 -11.62 -6.86 15.99
N ALA A 126 -11.90 -5.92 16.89
CA ALA A 126 -10.86 -5.12 17.55
C ALA A 126 -9.77 -6.00 18.20
N LYS A 127 -10.17 -7.11 18.84
CA LYS A 127 -9.25 -8.06 19.48
C LYS A 127 -8.30 -8.71 18.47
N PHE A 128 -8.81 -9.09 17.30
CA PHE A 128 -7.97 -9.64 16.23
C PHE A 128 -6.97 -8.58 15.75
N ALA A 129 -7.42 -7.35 15.51
CA ALA A 129 -6.54 -6.26 15.09
C ALA A 129 -5.44 -5.96 16.13
N ASP A 130 -5.78 -5.91 17.41
CA ASP A 130 -4.82 -5.70 18.50
C ASP A 130 -3.75 -6.80 18.53
N GLN A 131 -4.15 -8.07 18.38
CA GLN A 131 -3.23 -9.21 18.37
C GLN A 131 -2.36 -9.25 17.11
N ALA A 132 -2.97 -9.03 15.95
CA ALA A 132 -2.29 -9.06 14.66
C ALA A 132 -1.25 -7.94 14.54
N CYS A 133 -1.62 -6.72 14.93
CA CYS A 133 -0.76 -5.54 14.85
C CYS A 133 0.33 -5.50 15.93
N ALA A 134 0.26 -6.35 16.96
CA ALA A 134 1.27 -6.45 18.02
C ALA A 134 2.67 -6.83 17.50
N ILE A 135 2.79 -7.37 16.28
CA ILE A 135 4.08 -7.61 15.63
C ILE A 135 4.94 -6.33 15.54
N LEU A 136 4.31 -5.16 15.35
CA LEU A 136 5.02 -3.88 15.20
C LEU A 136 5.77 -3.46 16.47
N THR A 137 5.30 -3.91 17.64
CA THR A 137 5.94 -3.67 18.95
C THR A 137 6.65 -4.91 19.48
N SER A 138 6.71 -6.00 18.70
CA SER A 138 7.39 -7.24 19.10
C SER A 138 8.92 -7.11 18.99
N PRO A 139 9.68 -8.03 19.61
CA PRO A 139 11.14 -8.09 19.49
C PRO A 139 11.65 -8.17 18.04
N LYS A 140 10.81 -8.67 17.11
CA LYS A 140 11.14 -8.71 15.67
C LYS A 140 11.52 -7.33 15.13
N PHE A 141 10.91 -6.27 15.64
CA PHE A 141 11.14 -4.88 15.24
C PHE A 141 11.97 -4.08 16.26
N GLU A 142 12.51 -4.71 17.30
CA GLU A 142 13.21 -4.03 18.40
C GLU A 142 14.32 -3.10 17.93
N ALA A 143 15.14 -3.56 16.97
CA ALA A 143 16.20 -2.77 16.37
C ALA A 143 15.71 -1.48 15.67
N CYS A 144 14.45 -1.45 15.23
CA CYS A 144 13.85 -0.29 14.58
C CYS A 144 13.17 0.68 15.56
N HIS A 145 12.73 0.22 16.73
CA HIS A 145 11.94 1.04 17.67
C HIS A 145 12.65 2.34 18.08
N SER A 146 13.98 2.33 18.15
CA SER A 146 14.81 3.52 18.44
C SER A 146 14.94 4.47 17.25
N ALA A 147 14.94 3.95 16.02
CA ALA A 147 15.06 4.73 14.79
C ALA A 147 13.71 5.32 14.34
N VAL A 148 12.62 4.56 14.50
CA VAL A 148 11.25 4.93 14.13
C VAL A 148 10.28 4.42 15.20
N GLY A 149 9.60 5.35 15.89
CA GLY A 149 8.62 4.98 16.92
C GLY A 149 7.43 4.20 16.36
N PRO A 150 7.03 3.05 16.96
CA PRO A 150 6.01 2.17 16.41
C PRO A 150 4.56 2.64 16.61
N LEU A 151 4.30 3.50 17.61
CA LEU A 151 2.92 3.84 18.03
C LEU A 151 2.02 4.42 16.91
N PRO A 152 2.48 5.34 16.04
CA PRO A 152 1.65 5.82 14.94
C PRO A 152 1.31 4.71 13.93
N TYR A 153 2.24 3.80 13.67
CA TYR A 153 2.05 2.67 12.78
C TYR A 153 1.11 1.63 13.38
N LEU A 154 1.20 1.40 14.69
CA LEU A 154 0.29 0.52 15.44
C LEU A 154 -1.15 1.00 15.36
N ARG A 155 -1.40 2.30 15.56
CA ARG A 155 -2.76 2.88 15.44
C ARG A 155 -3.30 2.74 14.03
N ASN A 156 -2.46 3.01 13.03
CA ASN A 156 -2.82 2.86 11.62
C ASN A 156 -3.11 1.40 11.26
N CYS A 157 -2.29 0.45 11.71
CA CYS A 157 -2.50 -0.97 11.51
C CYS A 157 -3.85 -1.42 12.08
N ARG A 158 -4.13 -1.05 13.33
CA ARG A 158 -5.39 -1.38 14.00
C ARG A 158 -6.59 -0.87 13.21
N TYR A 159 -6.53 0.40 12.78
CA TYR A 159 -7.56 1.01 11.95
C TYR A 159 -7.75 0.25 10.63
N ASP A 160 -6.68 -0.01 9.88
CA ASP A 160 -6.74 -0.68 8.57
C ASP A 160 -7.33 -2.08 8.71
N VAL A 161 -6.83 -2.87 9.64
CA VAL A 161 -7.28 -4.25 9.85
C VAL A 161 -8.77 -4.28 10.20
N CYS A 162 -9.26 -3.38 11.07
CA CYS A 162 -10.70 -3.34 11.41
C CYS A 162 -11.59 -2.82 10.27
N ALA A 163 -11.06 -1.96 9.40
CA ALA A 163 -11.83 -1.38 8.30
C ALA A 163 -11.84 -2.26 7.03
N CYS A 164 -10.99 -3.29 7.00
CA CYS A 164 -10.74 -4.13 5.84
C CYS A 164 -11.64 -5.37 5.82
N SER A 165 -12.09 -5.79 4.64
CA SER A 165 -12.86 -7.04 4.48
C SER A 165 -12.01 -8.28 4.73
N ASP A 166 -10.72 -8.22 4.35
CA ASP A 166 -9.72 -9.24 4.70
C ASP A 166 -8.65 -8.61 5.60
N GLY A 167 -8.81 -8.80 6.91
CA GLY A 167 -7.89 -8.26 7.89
C GLY A 167 -6.44 -8.69 7.71
N ARG A 168 -6.16 -9.80 7.01
CA ARG A 168 -4.80 -10.31 6.82
C ARG A 168 -4.04 -9.54 5.75
N ASP A 169 -4.68 -9.19 4.64
CA ASP A 169 -4.04 -8.42 3.56
C ASP A 169 -3.67 -7.01 4.06
N CYS A 170 -4.63 -6.34 4.71
CA CYS A 170 -4.41 -5.03 5.30
C CYS A 170 -3.38 -5.03 6.44
N LEU A 171 -3.24 -6.15 7.19
CA LEU A 171 -2.14 -6.34 8.13
C LEU A 171 -0.79 -6.33 7.43
N CYS A 172 -0.65 -7.08 6.32
CA CYS A 172 0.61 -7.17 5.59
C CYS A 172 1.06 -5.81 5.04
N ASP A 173 0.12 -5.00 4.54
CA ASP A 173 0.42 -3.64 4.07
C ASP A 173 0.85 -2.72 5.22
N ALA A 174 0.21 -2.83 6.39
CA ALA A 174 0.57 -2.06 7.57
C ALA A 174 1.96 -2.43 8.10
N VAL A 175 2.31 -3.72 8.12
CA VAL A 175 3.65 -4.18 8.51
C VAL A 175 4.70 -3.77 7.50
N ALA A 176 4.42 -3.91 6.19
CA ALA A 176 5.30 -3.43 5.13
C ALA A 176 5.59 -1.93 5.26
N SER A 177 4.58 -1.12 5.59
CA SER A 177 4.74 0.33 5.79
C SER A 177 5.71 0.67 6.93
N TYR A 178 5.62 -0.03 8.06
CA TYR A 178 6.56 0.16 9.17
C TYR A 178 7.96 -0.34 8.80
N ALA A 179 8.05 -1.52 8.19
CA ALA A 179 9.29 -2.11 7.75
C ALA A 179 10.03 -1.23 6.72
N ALA A 180 9.32 -0.58 5.80
CA ALA A 180 9.88 0.38 4.86
C ALA A 180 10.37 1.67 5.56
N ALA A 181 9.69 2.11 6.62
CA ALA A 181 10.18 3.23 7.44
C ALA A 181 11.47 2.88 8.18
N CYS A 182 11.58 1.65 8.69
CA CYS A 182 12.81 1.11 9.28
C CYS A 182 13.96 1.05 8.26
N ALA A 183 13.69 0.49 7.07
CA ALA A 183 14.68 0.33 6.02
C ALA A 183 15.25 1.69 5.55
N ARG A 184 14.41 2.73 5.47
CA ARG A 184 14.85 4.12 5.19
C ARG A 184 15.76 4.73 6.27
N ARG A 185 15.81 4.14 7.46
CA ARG A 185 16.77 4.47 8.53
C ARG A 185 17.95 3.50 8.59
N GLY A 186 18.12 2.66 7.57
CA GLY A 186 19.18 1.66 7.50
C GLY A 186 18.94 0.41 8.34
N VAL A 187 17.73 0.24 8.89
CA VAL A 187 17.37 -0.93 9.72
C VAL A 187 16.54 -1.91 8.89
N HIS A 188 17.19 -2.95 8.39
CA HIS A 188 16.53 -4.04 7.66
C HIS A 188 16.01 -5.10 8.64
N VAL A 189 14.73 -5.40 8.55
CA VAL A 189 14.00 -6.34 9.41
C VAL A 189 13.46 -7.47 8.54
N GLY A 190 13.90 -8.70 8.77
CA GLY A 190 13.40 -9.89 8.06
C GLY A 190 12.00 -10.29 8.54
N TRP A 191 10.98 -9.49 8.29
CA TRP A 191 9.63 -9.63 8.86
C TRP A 191 8.70 -10.57 8.09
N ARG A 192 8.97 -10.83 6.81
CA ARG A 192 8.21 -11.79 5.99
C ARG A 192 8.69 -13.22 6.26
N GLU A 193 7.73 -14.13 6.41
CA GLU A 193 7.97 -15.55 6.65
C GLU A 193 7.00 -16.38 5.80
N PRO A 194 7.28 -17.66 5.50
CA PRO A 194 6.38 -18.51 4.72
C PRO A 194 4.95 -18.58 5.27
N SER A 195 4.80 -18.51 6.60
CA SER A 195 3.51 -18.49 7.30
C SER A 195 2.94 -17.08 7.50
N PHE A 196 3.72 -16.02 7.30
CA PHE A 196 3.36 -14.64 7.61
C PHE A 196 3.77 -13.66 6.50
N CYS A 197 2.76 -13.19 5.74
CA CYS A 197 2.95 -12.24 4.65
C CYS A 197 4.05 -12.67 3.65
N ALA A 198 4.08 -13.98 3.33
CA ALA A 198 5.03 -14.56 2.41
C ALA A 198 5.00 -13.84 1.06
N LEU A 199 6.19 -13.63 0.50
CA LEU A 199 6.38 -13.04 -0.81
C LEU A 199 7.35 -13.92 -1.59
N SER A 200 6.91 -14.37 -2.75
CA SER A 200 7.70 -15.20 -3.66
C SER A 200 8.09 -14.39 -4.88
N CYS A 201 9.38 -14.38 -5.20
CA CYS A 201 9.90 -13.66 -6.36
C CYS A 201 9.98 -14.58 -7.58
N PRO A 202 9.51 -14.13 -8.76
CA PRO A 202 9.51 -14.95 -9.96
C PRO A 202 10.87 -14.87 -10.68
N HIS A 203 11.09 -15.79 -11.63
CA HIS A 203 12.17 -15.72 -12.63
C HIS A 203 13.59 -15.45 -12.09
N GLY A 204 13.93 -16.08 -10.96
CA GLY A 204 15.28 -16.00 -10.36
C GLY A 204 15.58 -14.68 -9.63
N GLN A 205 14.59 -13.80 -9.50
CA GLN A 205 14.68 -12.60 -8.67
C GLN A 205 14.70 -12.97 -7.18
N VAL A 206 15.29 -12.10 -6.37
CA VAL A 206 15.37 -12.25 -4.91
C VAL A 206 14.64 -11.11 -4.22
N TYR A 207 13.94 -11.44 -3.14
CA TYR A 207 13.27 -10.44 -2.32
C TYR A 207 14.31 -9.57 -1.61
N GLN A 208 14.14 -8.25 -1.72
CA GLN A 208 14.90 -7.28 -0.96
C GLN A 208 13.93 -6.31 -0.30
N GLN A 209 14.13 -6.07 1.00
CA GLN A 209 13.37 -5.06 1.73
C GLN A 209 13.74 -3.62 1.32
N CYS A 210 14.93 -3.47 0.75
CA CYS A 210 15.50 -2.20 0.32
C CYS A 210 16.39 -2.43 -0.89
N GLY A 211 15.78 -2.51 -2.06
CA GLY A 211 16.48 -2.52 -3.35
C GLY A 211 16.33 -1.19 -4.06
N THR A 212 17.27 -0.90 -4.96
CA THR A 212 17.17 0.23 -5.89
C THR A 212 16.59 -0.27 -7.21
N PRO A 213 15.67 0.47 -7.86
CA PRO A 213 15.26 0.14 -9.22
C PRO A 213 16.24 0.65 -10.29
N CYS A 214 17.23 1.47 -9.90
CA CYS A 214 18.08 2.20 -10.83
C CYS A 214 19.07 1.30 -11.56
N ASN A 215 19.07 1.39 -12.90
CA ASN A 215 20.06 0.78 -13.76
C ASN A 215 20.23 -0.74 -13.61
N LEU A 216 19.14 -1.45 -13.29
CA LEU A 216 19.11 -2.91 -13.10
C LEU A 216 18.43 -3.69 -14.24
N THR A 217 18.20 -3.07 -15.40
CA THR A 217 17.59 -3.73 -16.57
C THR A 217 18.59 -3.85 -17.72
N CYS A 218 18.39 -4.82 -18.62
CA CYS A 218 19.21 -4.93 -19.82
C CYS A 218 19.19 -3.64 -20.65
N ARG A 219 18.03 -2.96 -20.74
CA ARG A 219 17.90 -1.68 -21.45
C ARG A 219 18.78 -0.59 -20.82
N SER A 220 18.83 -0.53 -19.49
CA SER A 220 19.63 0.47 -18.78
C SER A 220 21.14 0.30 -18.92
N LEU A 221 21.62 -0.87 -19.39
CA LEU A 221 23.04 -1.05 -19.72
C LEU A 221 23.46 -0.25 -20.95
N SER A 222 22.55 -0.06 -21.91
CA SER A 222 22.80 0.73 -23.12
C SER A 222 22.43 2.20 -22.94
N HIS A 223 21.37 2.46 -22.18
CA HIS A 223 20.87 3.79 -21.88
C HIS A 223 20.65 3.93 -20.36
N PRO A 224 21.70 4.24 -19.59
CA PRO A 224 21.59 4.41 -18.15
C PRO A 224 20.70 5.62 -17.85
N ASP A 225 19.85 5.47 -16.84
CA ASP A 225 19.09 6.57 -16.28
C ASP A 225 19.99 7.36 -15.32
N GLU A 226 20.53 8.49 -15.82
CA GLU A 226 21.41 9.38 -15.05
C GLU A 226 20.66 10.21 -14.00
N GLU A 227 19.35 10.39 -14.16
CA GLU A 227 18.50 11.12 -13.22
C GLU A 227 17.83 10.19 -12.19
N CYS A 228 18.15 8.89 -12.23
CA CYS A 228 17.56 7.93 -11.31
C CYS A 228 18.03 8.18 -9.88
N ALA A 229 17.09 8.59 -9.02
CA ALA A 229 17.33 8.68 -7.60
C ALA A 229 17.28 7.27 -7.00
N GLU A 230 18.35 6.85 -6.33
CA GLU A 230 18.34 5.62 -5.55
C GLU A 230 17.32 5.74 -4.41
N VAL A 231 16.21 5.02 -4.55
CA VAL A 231 15.18 4.94 -3.52
C VAL A 231 15.16 3.53 -2.96
N CYS A 232 15.14 3.45 -1.63
CA CYS A 232 14.92 2.21 -0.90
C CYS A 232 13.49 1.71 -1.12
N LEU A 233 13.31 0.77 -2.05
CA LEU A 233 12.03 0.15 -2.35
C LEU A 233 12.05 -1.32 -1.98
N GLU A 234 10.99 -1.78 -1.33
CA GLU A 234 10.76 -3.21 -1.10
C GLU A 234 10.26 -3.86 -2.38
N GLY A 235 10.79 -5.03 -2.73
CA GLY A 235 10.38 -5.74 -3.94
C GLY A 235 11.25 -6.93 -4.29
N CYS A 236 11.05 -7.43 -5.51
CA CYS A 236 11.87 -8.46 -6.12
C CYS A 236 12.87 -7.80 -7.06
N PHE A 237 14.14 -8.17 -6.92
CA PHE A 237 15.23 -7.59 -7.71
C PHE A 237 16.17 -8.70 -8.17
N CYS A 238 16.89 -8.46 -9.26
CA CYS A 238 17.92 -9.40 -9.67
C CYS A 238 19.08 -9.45 -8.66
N PRO A 239 19.66 -10.63 -8.42
CA PRO A 239 20.88 -10.74 -7.62
C PRO A 239 22.03 -9.91 -8.21
N PRO A 240 23.03 -9.52 -7.40
CA PRO A 240 24.18 -8.75 -7.87
C PRO A 240 24.86 -9.39 -9.09
N GLY A 241 25.08 -8.60 -10.14
CA GLY A 241 25.71 -9.05 -11.39
C GLY A 241 24.75 -9.56 -12.46
N LEU A 242 23.44 -9.64 -12.16
CA LEU A 242 22.40 -9.94 -13.14
C LEU A 242 21.50 -8.73 -13.41
N PHE A 243 20.90 -8.71 -14.59
CA PHE A 243 20.05 -7.64 -15.09
C PHE A 243 18.71 -8.23 -15.53
N LEU A 244 17.64 -7.47 -15.32
CA LEU A 244 16.30 -7.87 -15.71
C LEU A 244 16.13 -7.69 -17.22
N ASP A 245 15.79 -8.77 -17.93
CA ASP A 245 15.44 -8.73 -19.35
C ASP A 245 13.96 -8.34 -19.58
N GLU A 246 13.56 -8.23 -20.85
CA GLU A 246 12.17 -7.88 -21.23
C GLU A 246 11.14 -8.97 -20.86
N THR A 247 11.60 -10.20 -20.58
CA THR A 247 10.75 -11.32 -20.13
C THR A 247 10.56 -11.34 -18.61
N GLY A 248 11.30 -10.51 -17.87
CA GLY A 248 11.31 -10.47 -16.42
C GLY A 248 12.30 -11.44 -15.77
N SER A 249 13.22 -12.04 -16.54
CA SER A 249 14.24 -12.97 -16.07
C SER A 249 15.57 -12.27 -15.77
N CYS A 250 16.27 -12.74 -14.75
CA CYS A 250 17.60 -12.24 -14.41
C CYS A 250 18.67 -12.93 -15.24
N VAL A 251 19.34 -12.17 -16.09
CA VAL A 251 20.39 -12.66 -17.00
C VAL A 251 21.71 -11.94 -16.76
N PRO A 252 22.87 -12.59 -17.01
CA PRO A 252 24.16 -11.92 -17.00
C PRO A 252 24.24 -10.83 -18.07
N ARG A 253 25.09 -9.82 -17.84
CA ARG A 253 25.33 -8.71 -18.80
C ARG A 253 25.59 -9.18 -20.24
N ALA A 254 26.34 -10.28 -20.43
CA ALA A 254 26.67 -10.81 -21.74
C ALA A 254 25.46 -11.36 -22.53
N GLN A 255 24.35 -11.63 -21.85
CA GLN A 255 23.12 -12.14 -22.45
C GLN A 255 22.08 -11.03 -22.70
N CYS A 256 22.38 -9.79 -22.29
CA CYS A 256 21.50 -8.67 -22.56
C CYS A 256 21.65 -8.19 -24.02
N PRO A 257 20.54 -7.86 -24.71
CA PRO A 257 20.62 -7.16 -25.98
C PRO A 257 21.17 -5.75 -25.79
N CYS A 258 21.87 -5.24 -26.80
CA CYS A 258 22.35 -3.87 -26.86
C CYS A 258 21.36 -3.00 -27.64
N TYR A 259 21.07 -1.81 -27.13
CA TYR A 259 20.20 -0.83 -27.80
C TYR A 259 21.09 0.30 -28.32
N TYR A 260 21.13 0.49 -29.63
CA TYR A 260 21.97 1.50 -30.25
C TYR A 260 21.26 2.12 -31.45
N ASP A 261 21.22 3.46 -31.49
CA ASP A 261 20.58 4.24 -32.55
C ASP A 261 19.14 3.81 -32.92
N GLY A 262 18.36 3.40 -31.91
CA GLY A 262 16.98 2.94 -32.08
C GLY A 262 16.81 1.48 -32.48
N GLU A 263 17.90 0.77 -32.75
CA GLU A 263 17.92 -0.65 -33.12
C GLU A 263 18.33 -1.55 -31.92
N ILE A 264 17.93 -2.82 -31.96
CA ILE A 264 18.22 -3.83 -30.92
C ILE A 264 19.14 -4.90 -31.51
N PHE A 265 20.31 -5.05 -30.90
CA PHE A 265 21.33 -6.02 -31.29
C PHE A 265 21.38 -7.14 -30.26
N GLN A 266 21.26 -8.38 -30.71
CA GLN A 266 21.39 -9.56 -29.86
C GLN A 266 22.85 -9.79 -29.47
N PRO A 267 23.11 -10.53 -28.39
CA PRO A 267 24.46 -11.00 -28.08
C PRO A 267 25.09 -11.69 -29.32
N GLU A 268 26.37 -11.37 -29.59
CA GLU A 268 27.14 -11.81 -30.76
C GLU A 268 26.82 -11.13 -32.10
N ASP A 269 25.80 -10.27 -32.18
CA ASP A 269 25.59 -9.45 -33.37
C ASP A 269 26.77 -8.49 -33.58
N VAL A 270 27.33 -8.51 -34.79
CA VAL A 270 28.39 -7.58 -35.19
C VAL A 270 27.79 -6.59 -36.17
N PHE A 271 27.82 -5.31 -35.81
CA PHE A 271 27.48 -4.22 -36.73
C PHE A 271 28.71 -3.34 -36.92
N SER A 272 28.94 -2.93 -38.16
CA SER A 272 29.99 -2.01 -38.53
C SER A 272 29.37 -0.64 -38.76
N ASP A 273 29.69 0.34 -37.91
CA ASP A 273 29.34 1.72 -38.19
C ASP A 273 30.26 2.29 -39.30
N HIS A 274 29.76 3.23 -40.08
CA HIS A 274 30.55 3.92 -41.11
C HIS A 274 31.55 4.94 -40.52
N HIS A 275 31.69 5.00 -39.19
CA HIS A 275 32.51 5.97 -38.45
C HIS A 275 33.79 5.36 -37.84
N THR A 276 34.01 4.04 -37.93
CA THR A 276 35.23 3.37 -37.46
C THR A 276 36.29 3.11 -38.53
N MET A 277 36.13 3.66 -39.74
CA MET A 277 37.19 3.68 -40.76
C MET A 277 37.95 5.01 -40.77
N TRP A 278 38.80 5.24 -39.76
CA TRP A 278 39.94 6.15 -39.85
C TRP A 278 41.11 5.62 -39.03
#